data_AF-A0A7X1YCV1-F1
#
_entry.id   AF-A0A7X1YCV1-F1
#
_cell.length_a   1.000
_cell.length_b   1.000
_cell.length_c   1.000
_cell.angle_alpha   90.00
_cell.angle_beta   90.00
_cell.angle_gamma   90.00
#
_symmetry.space_group_name_H-M   'P 1'
#
loop_
_entity.id
_entity.type
_entity.pdbx_description
1 polymer ?
#
loop_
_entity_poly.entity_id
_entity_poly.type
_entity_poly.pdbx_seq_one_letter_code
_entity_poly.pdbx_strand_id
1 'polypeptide(L)'
;MSHFYSQKKIDRRSKSSMVQFLNDHFRYDTMNSWNRSTSYAHCIKLHNLGLTSEQLDKAYDVIRTDIWDELDVQIQDFVTQMHGAYTIGTNGRSSGYLVLYSSEWKSTGYKSYCRTCYQRNYQACGNTDGDNTCGACRATGDQGRVNYATPPRQLSVSSAGIDDELDFEDWSMEQLKARVNVVEAFDSACDDIRQAFIDMLEMSVVEETIMVPQKRYVLQASHAQ
;
A
#
# COMPACT_ATOMS: atom_id res chain seq x y z
N MET A 1 1.35 25.90 -1.17
CA MET A 1 2.08 25.44 -2.36
C MET A 1 1.59 24.03 -2.62
N SER A 2 1.03 23.73 -3.81
CA SER A 2 0.67 22.35 -4.14
C SER A 2 1.96 21.56 -4.31
N HIS A 3 2.11 20.47 -3.56
CA HIS A 3 3.34 19.68 -3.54
C HIS A 3 3.47 18.72 -4.73
N PHE A 4 2.44 18.63 -5.58
CA PHE A 4 2.41 17.74 -6.73
C PHE A 4 3.28 18.27 -7.87
N TYR A 5 4.31 17.50 -8.24
CA TYR A 5 5.34 17.89 -9.19
C TYR A 5 4.83 17.73 -10.62
N SER A 6 4.37 18.83 -11.23
CA SER A 6 4.20 18.89 -12.67
C SER A 6 5.56 18.70 -13.38
N GLN A 7 5.94 17.46 -13.66
CA GLN A 7 6.90 16.97 -14.66
C GLN A 7 8.03 17.93 -15.08
N LYS A 8 8.79 18.49 -14.14
CA LYS A 8 10.05 19.14 -14.50
C LYS A 8 11.08 18.04 -14.74
N LYS A 9 11.33 17.72 -16.02
CA LYS A 9 12.40 16.78 -16.38
C LYS A 9 13.72 17.25 -15.77
N ILE A 10 14.28 16.45 -14.87
CA ILE A 10 15.56 16.74 -14.23
C ILE A 10 16.71 16.48 -15.21
N ASP A 11 17.68 17.40 -15.29
CA ASP A 11 18.86 17.19 -16.14
C ASP A 11 19.81 16.17 -15.50
N ARG A 12 19.75 14.94 -16.00
CA ARG A 12 20.57 13.80 -15.54
C ARG A 12 22.03 13.84 -15.96
N ARG A 13 22.44 14.86 -16.73
CA ARG A 13 23.84 15.11 -17.10
C ARG A 13 24.51 16.01 -16.08
N SER A 14 23.74 16.77 -15.31
CA SER A 14 24.22 17.68 -14.28
C SER A 14 24.14 17.02 -12.90
N LYS A 15 25.31 16.79 -12.28
CA LYS A 15 25.39 16.29 -10.91
C LYS A 15 24.65 17.21 -9.95
N SER A 16 24.90 18.52 -10.03
CA SER A 16 24.26 19.51 -9.16
C SER A 16 22.75 19.55 -9.33
N SER A 17 22.24 19.37 -10.56
CA SER A 17 20.78 19.31 -10.78
C SER A 17 20.13 18.11 -10.09
N MET A 18 20.79 16.95 -10.09
CA MET A 18 20.29 15.74 -9.43
C MET A 18 20.40 15.86 -7.91
N VAL A 19 21.55 16.33 -7.39
CA VAL A 19 21.77 16.57 -5.96
C VAL A 19 20.75 17.56 -5.42
N GLN A 20 20.54 18.68 -6.13
CA GLN A 20 19.56 19.69 -5.73
C GLN A 20 18.14 19.11 -5.70
N PHE A 21 17.75 18.36 -6.72
CA PHE A 21 16.43 17.73 -6.75
C PHE A 21 16.19 16.82 -5.53
N LEU A 22 17.16 15.99 -5.16
CA LEU A 22 17.04 15.07 -4.02
C LEU A 22 17.04 15.81 -2.68
N ASN A 23 17.87 16.84 -2.53
CA ASN A 23 17.96 17.65 -1.30
C ASN A 23 16.72 18.53 -1.08
N ASP A 24 16.17 19.12 -2.15
CA ASP A 24 15.04 20.05 -2.07
C ASP A 24 13.68 19.33 -2.01
N HIS A 25 13.65 18.00 -2.21
CA HIS A 25 12.42 17.23 -2.16
C HIS A 25 11.80 17.26 -0.75
N PHE A 26 10.48 17.42 -0.65
CA PHE A 26 9.79 17.38 0.63
C PHE A 26 9.93 16.02 1.32
N ARG A 27 10.14 16.03 2.64
CA ARG A 27 10.33 14.81 3.44
C ARG A 27 9.41 14.80 4.66
N TYR A 28 9.02 13.60 5.08
CA TYR A 28 8.21 13.38 6.27
C TYR A 28 8.85 12.34 7.18
N ASP A 29 8.67 12.49 8.49
CA ASP A 29 9.17 11.55 9.50
C ASP A 29 8.50 10.17 9.30
N THR A 30 9.28 9.12 9.05
CA THR A 30 8.76 7.76 8.86
C THR A 30 8.36 7.10 10.18
N MET A 31 8.87 7.61 11.29
CA MET A 31 8.66 7.14 12.67
C MET A 31 8.61 8.36 13.62
N ASN A 32 8.83 8.18 14.92
CA ASN A 32 8.81 9.30 15.88
C ASN A 32 9.93 10.31 15.58
N SER A 33 9.62 11.60 15.72
CA SER A 33 10.54 12.73 15.47
C SER A 33 11.90 12.67 16.19
N TRP A 34 12.02 11.85 17.25
CA TRP A 34 13.27 11.64 17.99
C TRP A 34 14.29 10.75 17.28
N ASN A 35 13.87 9.93 16.30
CA ASN A 35 14.81 9.08 15.55
C ASN A 35 15.34 9.73 14.26
N ARG A 36 14.91 10.97 13.96
CA ARG A 36 15.28 11.76 12.77
C ARG A 36 15.10 11.05 11.43
N SER A 37 14.37 9.94 11.42
CA SER A 37 14.25 9.11 10.23
C SER A 37 13.16 9.66 9.34
N THR A 38 13.55 10.08 8.13
CA THR A 38 12.66 10.73 7.18
C THR A 38 12.72 10.04 5.83
N SER A 39 11.67 10.18 5.05
CA SER A 39 11.64 9.76 3.65
C SER A 39 10.92 10.76 2.77
N TYR A 40 11.10 10.63 1.46
CA TYR A 40 10.40 11.41 0.45
C TYR A 40 8.89 11.29 0.63
N ALA A 41 8.18 12.42 0.56
CA ALA A 41 6.76 12.46 0.85
C ALA A 41 5.99 13.49 0.02
N HIS A 42 4.67 13.27 -0.07
CA HIS A 42 3.70 14.19 -0.67
C HIS A 42 2.56 14.45 0.29
N CYS A 43 2.19 15.73 0.46
CA CYS A 43 1.06 16.11 1.30
C CYS A 43 -0.26 15.89 0.55
N ILE A 44 -1.09 14.96 1.05
CA ILE A 44 -2.40 14.61 0.48
C ILE A 44 -3.57 15.17 1.30
N LYS A 45 -3.33 16.12 2.20
CA LYS A 45 -4.42 16.80 2.91
C LYS A 45 -5.33 17.50 1.90
N LEU A 46 -6.65 17.29 2.00
CA LEU A 46 -7.63 17.74 1.00
C LEU A 46 -7.50 19.23 0.62
N HIS A 47 -7.26 20.11 1.60
CA HIS A 47 -7.09 21.55 1.38
C HIS A 47 -5.79 21.92 0.63
N ASN A 48 -4.86 20.97 0.47
CA ASN A 48 -3.60 21.14 -0.27
C ASN A 48 -3.62 20.48 -1.66
N LEU A 49 -4.71 19.77 -2.03
CA LEU A 49 -4.84 19.06 -3.31
C LEU A 49 -5.20 19.96 -4.50
N GLY A 50 -5.45 21.26 -4.27
CA GLY A 50 -5.85 22.19 -5.33
C GLY A 50 -7.30 22.00 -5.81
N LEU A 51 -8.15 21.38 -4.98
CA LEU A 51 -9.56 21.18 -5.28
C LEU A 51 -10.34 22.50 -5.26
N THR A 52 -11.37 22.59 -6.11
CA THR A 52 -12.41 23.63 -5.99
C THR A 52 -13.21 23.43 -4.70
N SER A 53 -13.96 24.45 -4.26
CA SER A 53 -14.82 24.32 -3.07
C SER A 53 -15.84 23.19 -3.20
N GLU A 54 -16.45 23.01 -4.37
CA GLU A 54 -17.40 21.92 -4.63
C GLU A 54 -16.71 20.54 -4.55
N GLN A 55 -15.52 20.41 -5.15
CA GLN A 55 -14.74 19.18 -5.07
C GLN A 55 -14.28 18.88 -3.64
N LEU A 56 -13.94 19.91 -2.86
CA LEU A 56 -13.52 19.76 -1.47
C LEU A 56 -14.66 19.22 -0.60
N ASP A 57 -15.88 19.74 -0.77
CA ASP A 57 -17.06 19.24 -0.06
C ASP A 57 -17.33 17.77 -0.41
N LYS A 58 -17.32 17.42 -1.71
CA LYS A 58 -17.45 16.02 -2.16
C LYS A 58 -16.34 15.12 -1.63
N ALA A 59 -15.11 15.62 -1.60
CA ALA A 59 -13.96 14.88 -1.09
C ALA A 59 -14.15 14.47 0.38
N TYR A 60 -14.77 15.32 1.20
CA TYR A 60 -15.08 14.96 2.60
C TYR A 60 -16.10 13.83 2.74
N ASP A 61 -17.00 13.66 1.78
CA ASP A 61 -17.93 12.54 1.75
C ASP A 61 -17.25 11.27 1.20
N VAL A 62 -16.46 11.39 0.12
CA VAL A 62 -15.76 10.27 -0.52
C VAL A 62 -14.75 9.63 0.43
N ILE A 63 -13.97 10.39 1.20
CA ILE A 63 -13.00 9.81 2.15
C ILE A 63 -13.63 9.01 3.30
N ARG A 64 -14.97 9.01 3.44
CA ARG A 64 -15.68 8.17 4.41
C ARG A 64 -15.88 6.75 3.90
N THR A 65 -15.70 6.50 2.61
CA THR A 65 -15.71 5.17 2.01
C THR A 65 -14.32 4.55 2.06
N ASP A 66 -14.20 3.26 1.70
CA ASP A 66 -12.92 2.57 1.67
C ASP A 66 -12.14 2.86 0.37
N ILE A 67 -11.77 4.13 0.17
CA ILE A 67 -11.13 4.60 -1.07
C ILE A 67 -9.79 3.92 -1.40
N TRP A 68 -9.17 3.28 -0.41
CA TRP A 68 -7.84 2.71 -0.57
C TRP A 68 -7.85 1.42 -1.39
N ASP A 69 -8.99 0.71 -1.45
CA ASP A 69 -9.15 -0.44 -2.33
C ASP A 69 -9.05 -0.01 -3.81
N GLU A 70 -9.64 1.13 -4.19
CA GLU A 70 -9.51 1.67 -5.55
C GLU A 70 -8.13 2.27 -5.82
N LEU A 71 -7.53 2.93 -4.83
CA LEU A 71 -6.23 3.60 -4.97
C LEU A 71 -5.03 2.64 -4.85
N ASP A 72 -5.22 1.40 -4.34
CA ASP A 72 -4.15 0.42 -4.21
C ASP A 72 -3.60 0.02 -5.59
N VAL A 73 -4.40 0.10 -6.66
CA VAL A 73 -3.96 -0.22 -8.03
C VAL A 73 -2.72 0.59 -8.42
N GLN A 74 -2.72 1.90 -8.15
CA GLN A 74 -1.63 2.81 -8.46
C GLN A 74 -0.40 2.52 -7.58
N ILE A 75 -0.62 2.11 -6.33
CA ILE A 75 0.46 1.67 -5.43
C ILE A 75 1.08 0.37 -5.95
N GLN A 76 0.27 -0.60 -6.38
CA GLN A 76 0.76 -1.87 -6.92
C GLN A 76 1.50 -1.71 -8.25
N ASP A 77 1.06 -0.78 -9.11
CA ASP A 77 1.76 -0.43 -10.34
C ASP A 77 3.17 0.11 -10.03
N PHE A 78 3.28 1.02 -9.06
CA PHE A 78 4.58 1.52 -8.58
C PHE A 78 5.44 0.41 -7.97
N VAL A 79 4.88 -0.45 -7.10
CA VAL A 79 5.59 -1.58 -6.50
C VAL A 79 6.12 -2.52 -7.59
N THR A 80 5.31 -2.78 -8.62
CA THR A 80 5.69 -3.63 -9.76
C THR A 80 6.81 -2.99 -10.58
N GLN A 81 6.70 -1.70 -10.89
CA GLN A 81 7.72 -0.91 -11.58
C GLN A 81 9.05 -0.90 -10.81
N MET A 82 9.00 -0.86 -9.48
CA MET A 82 10.16 -0.90 -8.59
C MET A 82 10.61 -2.31 -8.22
N HIS A 83 10.02 -3.35 -8.82
CA HIS A 83 10.32 -4.76 -8.55
C HIS A 83 10.22 -5.14 -7.06
N GLY A 84 9.34 -4.46 -6.31
CA GLY A 84 9.13 -4.65 -4.88
C GLY A 84 10.18 -4.03 -3.97
N ALA A 85 11.18 -3.32 -4.49
CA ALA A 85 12.21 -2.66 -3.69
C ALA A 85 11.66 -1.43 -2.93
N TYR A 86 10.56 -0.86 -3.42
CA TYR A 86 9.89 0.30 -2.84
C TYR A 86 8.39 0.15 -2.89
N THR A 87 7.71 0.84 -1.96
CA THR A 87 6.26 0.98 -1.91
C THR A 87 5.87 2.36 -1.39
N ILE A 88 4.58 2.67 -1.47
CA ILE A 88 3.98 3.91 -0.97
C ILE A 88 3.08 3.55 0.21
N GLY A 89 3.18 4.32 1.30
CA GLY A 89 2.30 4.18 2.44
C GLY A 89 1.82 5.54 2.94
N THR A 90 0.74 5.55 3.72
CA THR A 90 0.25 6.78 4.35
C THR A 90 0.87 7.01 5.71
N ASN A 91 1.22 8.25 6.03
CA ASN A 91 1.72 8.61 7.36
C ASN A 91 1.21 9.99 7.82
N GLY A 92 1.45 10.30 9.09
CA GLY A 92 1.10 11.54 9.75
C GLY A 92 -0.32 11.58 10.28
N ARG A 93 -0.66 12.70 10.93
CA ARG A 93 -2.00 12.90 11.50
C ARG A 93 -3.05 12.82 10.39
N SER A 94 -4.05 11.95 10.61
CA SER A 94 -5.12 11.67 9.64
C SER A 94 -4.61 11.13 8.29
N SER A 95 -3.46 10.44 8.29
CA SER A 95 -2.86 9.86 7.08
C SER A 95 -2.62 10.90 5.98
N GLY A 96 -2.28 12.13 6.36
CA GLY A 96 -2.21 13.27 5.44
C GLY A 96 -1.01 13.32 4.50
N TYR A 97 -0.17 12.27 4.47
CA TYR A 97 1.01 12.20 3.61
C TYR A 97 1.14 10.84 2.96
N LEU A 98 1.47 10.81 1.66
CA LEU A 98 2.04 9.64 1.00
C LEU A 98 3.54 9.67 1.22
N VAL A 99 4.12 8.55 1.62
CA VAL A 99 5.53 8.43 1.99
C VAL A 99 6.14 7.24 1.26
N LEU A 100 7.32 7.45 0.68
CA LEU A 100 8.10 6.38 0.04
C LEU A 100 8.72 5.48 1.12
N TYR A 101 8.51 4.19 1.02
CA TYR A 101 9.11 3.19 1.91
C TYR A 101 9.95 2.19 1.14
N SER A 102 11.01 1.70 1.77
CA SER A 102 11.75 0.55 1.26
C SER A 102 10.98 -0.73 1.58
N SER A 103 11.02 -1.67 0.65
CA SER A 103 10.33 -2.93 0.78
C SER A 103 11.07 -4.07 0.11
N GLU A 104 10.63 -5.28 0.40
CA GLU A 104 11.12 -6.49 -0.28
C GLU A 104 10.03 -7.56 -0.33
N TRP A 105 10.02 -8.35 -1.42
CA TRP A 105 9.15 -9.51 -1.52
C TRP A 105 9.66 -10.65 -0.65
N LYS A 106 8.94 -10.96 0.43
CA LYS A 106 9.22 -12.12 1.28
C LYS A 106 8.29 -13.27 0.96
N SER A 107 8.85 -14.47 0.92
CA SER A 107 8.04 -15.69 0.91
C SER A 107 7.19 -15.73 2.17
N THR A 108 5.90 -16.01 2.01
CA THR A 108 5.00 -16.23 3.17
C THR A 108 5.28 -17.56 3.87
N GLY A 109 6.06 -18.45 3.25
CA GLY A 109 6.32 -19.81 3.73
C GLY A 109 5.20 -20.81 3.46
N TYR A 110 4.04 -20.38 2.97
CA TYR A 110 2.95 -21.28 2.62
C TYR A 110 3.29 -22.12 1.39
N LYS A 111 3.01 -23.42 1.47
CA LYS A 111 3.34 -24.41 0.44
C LYS A 111 2.11 -25.05 -0.20
N SER A 112 1.00 -25.11 0.53
CA SER A 112 -0.27 -25.65 0.01
C SER A 112 -1.47 -24.85 0.50
N TYR A 113 -2.61 -25.01 -0.18
CA TYR A 113 -3.90 -24.48 0.24
C TYR A 113 -5.02 -25.49 0.01
N CYS A 114 -6.13 -25.36 0.73
CA CYS A 114 -7.32 -26.19 0.52
C CYS A 114 -8.17 -25.65 -0.64
N ARG A 115 -8.57 -26.52 -1.57
CA ARG A 115 -9.45 -26.13 -2.69
C ARG A 115 -10.88 -25.79 -2.26
N THR A 116 -11.33 -26.30 -1.11
CA THR A 116 -12.69 -26.08 -0.60
C THR A 116 -12.83 -24.80 0.24
N CYS A 117 -11.93 -24.59 1.21
CA CYS A 117 -12.05 -23.48 2.16
C CYS A 117 -10.91 -22.46 2.07
N TYR A 118 -9.99 -22.60 1.11
CA TYR A 118 -8.84 -21.72 0.87
C TYR A 118 -7.84 -21.57 2.03
N GLN A 119 -7.99 -22.37 3.10
CA GLN A 119 -7.05 -22.35 4.21
C GLN A 119 -5.63 -22.74 3.75
N ARG A 120 -4.69 -21.80 3.92
CA ARG A 120 -3.26 -21.95 3.60
C ARG A 120 -2.53 -22.83 4.62
N ASN A 121 -1.43 -23.47 4.22
CA ASN A 121 -0.61 -24.34 5.07
C ASN A 121 0.89 -24.23 4.73
N TYR A 122 1.74 -24.28 5.75
CA TYR A 122 3.21 -24.21 5.64
C TYR A 122 3.86 -25.51 5.13
N GLN A 123 3.09 -26.59 5.08
CA GLN A 123 3.53 -27.90 4.58
C GLN A 123 3.00 -28.15 3.18
N ALA A 124 3.80 -28.83 2.35
CA ALA A 124 3.34 -29.37 1.07
C ALA A 124 2.44 -30.59 1.33
N CYS A 125 1.43 -30.80 0.49
CA CYS A 125 0.60 -32.00 0.48
C CYS A 125 1.16 -33.06 -0.48
N GLY A 126 0.76 -34.32 -0.27
CA GLY A 126 1.18 -35.46 -1.08
C GLY A 126 2.51 -36.07 -0.66
N ASN A 127 2.95 -35.89 0.61
CA ASN A 127 4.14 -36.58 1.11
C ASN A 127 3.87 -38.07 1.36
N THR A 128 2.62 -38.43 1.68
CA THR A 128 2.14 -39.81 1.71
C THR A 128 0.82 -39.93 0.93
N ASP A 129 0.47 -41.14 0.51
CA ASP A 129 -0.79 -41.39 -0.18
C ASP A 129 -1.98 -40.93 0.69
N GLY A 130 -2.84 -40.09 0.13
CA GLY A 130 -4.00 -39.51 0.84
C GLY A 130 -3.68 -38.32 1.76
N ASP A 131 -2.43 -37.85 1.82
CA ASP A 131 -2.01 -36.68 2.60
C ASP A 131 -2.36 -35.35 1.93
N ASN A 132 -3.66 -35.14 1.73
CA ASN A 132 -4.19 -33.84 1.33
C ASN A 132 -5.44 -33.44 2.11
N THR A 133 -5.69 -34.07 3.25
CA THR A 133 -6.86 -33.75 4.07
C THR A 133 -6.71 -32.37 4.71
N CYS A 134 -7.74 -31.53 4.59
CA CYS A 134 -7.77 -30.22 5.22
C CYS A 134 -8.08 -30.32 6.72
N GLY A 135 -7.24 -29.76 7.58
CA GLY A 135 -7.48 -29.72 9.02
C GLY A 135 -8.70 -28.88 9.44
N ALA A 136 -9.06 -27.84 8.68
CA ALA A 136 -10.19 -26.96 9.03
C ALA A 136 -11.55 -27.50 8.56
N CYS A 137 -11.69 -27.84 7.27
CA CYS A 137 -12.97 -28.26 6.69
C CYS A 137 -13.08 -29.77 6.45
N ARG A 138 -12.01 -30.55 6.73
CA ARG A 138 -11.94 -32.00 6.53
C ARG A 138 -12.05 -32.48 5.08
N ALA A 139 -12.08 -31.58 4.09
CA ALA A 139 -12.06 -31.95 2.68
C ALA A 139 -10.79 -32.74 2.31
N THR A 140 -10.93 -33.74 1.44
CA THR A 140 -9.88 -34.69 1.03
C THR A 140 -10.01 -35.05 -0.45
N GLY A 141 -9.02 -35.75 -1.02
CA GLY A 141 -9.02 -36.15 -2.43
C GLY A 141 -9.07 -34.92 -3.36
N ASP A 142 -9.97 -34.92 -4.33
CA ASP A 142 -10.11 -33.81 -5.29
C ASP A 142 -10.58 -32.48 -4.66
N GLN A 143 -11.12 -32.52 -3.44
CA GLN A 143 -11.54 -31.35 -2.69
C GLN A 143 -10.53 -30.94 -1.61
N GLY A 144 -9.50 -31.77 -1.41
CA GLY A 144 -8.44 -31.58 -0.44
C GLY A 144 -7.43 -30.48 -0.82
N ARG A 145 -6.28 -30.53 -0.15
CA ARG A 145 -5.16 -29.61 -0.34
C ARG A 145 -4.47 -29.83 -1.68
N VAL A 146 -3.91 -28.75 -2.21
CA VAL A 146 -3.03 -28.73 -3.38
C VAL A 146 -1.82 -27.83 -3.11
N ASN A 147 -0.66 -28.19 -3.65
CA ASN A 147 0.55 -27.40 -3.55
C ASN A 147 0.45 -26.15 -4.43
N TYR A 148 1.03 -25.04 -3.98
CA TYR A 148 1.18 -23.86 -4.80
C TYR A 148 2.16 -24.12 -5.95
N ALA A 149 1.77 -23.80 -7.18
CA ALA A 149 2.69 -23.80 -8.33
C ALA A 149 3.75 -22.71 -8.18
N THR A 150 3.36 -21.54 -7.68
CA THR A 150 4.27 -20.47 -7.24
C THR A 150 3.87 -20.08 -5.82
N PRO A 151 4.73 -20.31 -4.81
CA PRO A 151 4.40 -19.96 -3.43
C PRO A 151 4.06 -18.49 -3.27
N PRO A 152 3.02 -18.15 -2.49
CA PRO A 152 2.62 -16.77 -2.29
C PRO A 152 3.71 -16.00 -1.55
N ARG A 153 3.88 -14.74 -1.96
CA ARG A 153 4.78 -13.78 -1.33
C ARG A 153 3.97 -12.63 -0.76
N GLN A 154 4.56 -11.92 0.18
CA GLN A 154 4.00 -10.70 0.74
C GLN A 154 5.08 -9.63 0.75
N LEU A 155 4.66 -8.38 0.62
CA LEU A 155 5.56 -7.25 0.67
C LEU A 155 5.91 -6.97 2.14
N SER A 156 7.21 -7.02 2.46
CA SER A 156 7.74 -6.65 3.76
C SER A 156 8.21 -5.20 3.68
N VAL A 157 7.58 -4.30 4.43
CA VAL A 157 7.88 -2.86 4.40
C VAL A 157 8.76 -2.49 5.60
N SER A 158 9.81 -1.71 5.34
CA SER A 158 10.66 -1.14 6.39
C SER A 158 10.14 0.24 6.79
N SER A 159 10.12 0.52 8.09
CA SER A 159 9.80 1.85 8.63
C SER A 159 11.01 2.79 8.67
N ALA A 160 12.19 2.32 8.25
CA ALA A 160 13.39 3.14 8.18
C ALA A 160 13.24 4.25 7.12
N GLY A 161 13.86 5.39 7.40
CA GLY A 161 14.04 6.47 6.45
C GLY A 161 14.84 6.04 5.22
N ILE A 162 14.73 6.84 4.16
CA ILE A 162 15.42 6.60 2.89
C ILE A 162 16.25 7.82 2.57
N ASP A 163 17.57 7.69 2.63
CA ASP A 163 18.51 8.80 2.44
C ASP A 163 18.37 9.92 3.48
N ASP A 164 17.87 9.60 4.68
CA ASP A 164 18.01 10.49 5.83
C ASP A 164 19.49 10.67 6.16
N GLU A 165 19.90 11.93 6.38
CA GLU A 165 21.28 12.33 6.71
C GLU A 165 22.34 12.04 5.63
N LEU A 166 21.96 11.64 4.41
CA LEU A 166 22.92 11.39 3.32
C LEU A 166 23.34 12.68 2.60
N ASP A 167 24.66 12.84 2.43
CA ASP A 167 25.24 13.84 1.55
C ASP A 167 25.36 13.27 0.13
N PHE A 168 24.54 13.77 -0.79
CA PHE A 168 24.54 13.36 -2.19
C PHE A 168 25.75 13.88 -2.98
N GLU A 169 26.54 14.81 -2.44
CA GLU A 169 27.71 15.36 -3.13
C GLU A 169 28.83 14.33 -3.32
N ASP A 170 28.88 13.28 -2.50
CA ASP A 170 29.86 12.20 -2.65
C ASP A 170 29.37 11.06 -3.56
N TRP A 171 28.11 11.10 -4.00
CA TRP A 171 27.54 10.05 -4.82
C TRP A 171 28.09 10.09 -6.26
N SER A 172 28.23 8.91 -6.84
CA SER A 172 28.54 8.79 -8.26
C SER A 172 27.36 9.24 -9.13
N MET A 173 27.65 9.62 -10.37
CA MET A 173 26.59 9.96 -11.35
C MET A 173 25.59 8.81 -11.55
N GLU A 174 26.02 7.55 -11.42
CA GLU A 174 25.14 6.40 -11.58
C GLU A 174 24.20 6.24 -10.37
N GLN A 175 24.72 6.39 -9.16
CA GLN A 175 23.91 6.33 -7.94
C GLN A 175 22.87 7.45 -7.91
N LEU A 176 23.26 8.67 -8.29
CA LEU A 176 22.34 9.81 -8.38
C LEU A 176 21.23 9.55 -9.40
N LYS A 177 21.58 9.08 -10.61
CA LYS A 177 20.57 8.72 -11.63
C LYS A 177 19.61 7.65 -11.13
N ALA A 178 20.13 6.63 -10.44
CA ALA A 178 19.30 5.56 -9.89
C ALA A 178 18.34 6.10 -8.82
N ARG A 179 18.80 6.97 -7.92
CA ARG A 179 17.91 7.56 -6.90
C ARG A 179 16.90 8.53 -7.50
N VAL A 180 17.32 9.40 -8.41
CA VAL A 180 16.41 10.30 -9.14
C VAL A 180 15.33 9.50 -9.87
N ASN A 181 15.66 8.36 -10.50
CA ASN A 181 14.65 7.48 -11.12
C ASN A 181 13.58 7.01 -10.12
N VAL A 182 14.00 6.63 -8.91
CA VAL A 182 13.07 6.14 -7.88
C VAL A 182 12.16 7.27 -7.41
N VAL A 183 12.73 8.45 -7.12
CA VAL A 183 11.97 9.60 -6.62
C VAL A 183 11.04 10.16 -7.71
N GLU A 184 11.49 10.28 -8.97
CA GLU A 184 10.62 10.71 -10.09
C GLU A 184 9.47 9.72 -10.33
N ALA A 185 9.71 8.41 -10.20
CA ALA A 185 8.66 7.42 -10.34
C ALA A 185 7.69 7.44 -9.15
N PHE A 186 8.18 7.71 -7.94
CA PHE A 186 7.35 7.94 -6.75
C PHE A 186 6.46 9.18 -6.93
N ASP A 187 7.03 10.28 -7.44
CA ASP A 187 6.28 11.50 -7.75
C ASP A 187 5.17 11.24 -8.77
N SER A 188 5.50 10.53 -9.86
CA SER A 188 4.51 10.14 -10.87
C SER A 188 3.39 9.30 -10.27
N ALA A 189 3.71 8.31 -9.44
CA ALA A 189 2.70 7.47 -8.80
C ALA A 189 1.82 8.28 -7.82
N CYS A 190 2.39 9.26 -7.11
CA CYS A 190 1.60 10.16 -6.26
C CYS A 190 0.65 11.05 -7.07
N ASP A 191 1.07 11.49 -8.26
CA ASP A 191 0.21 12.22 -9.19
C ASP A 191 -0.91 11.35 -9.74
N ASP A 192 -0.62 10.08 -10.06
CA ASP A 192 -1.62 9.11 -10.53
C ASP A 192 -2.65 8.79 -9.43
N ILE A 193 -2.21 8.61 -8.17
CA ILE A 193 -3.10 8.44 -7.00
C ILE A 193 -3.98 9.69 -6.83
N ARG A 194 -3.41 10.89 -6.94
CA ARG A 194 -4.18 12.13 -6.84
C ARG A 194 -5.22 12.23 -7.95
N GLN A 195 -4.86 11.88 -9.19
CA GLN A 195 -5.78 11.94 -10.31
C GLN A 195 -6.92 10.92 -10.14
N ALA A 196 -6.60 9.69 -9.76
CA ALA A 196 -7.61 8.66 -9.47
C ALA A 196 -8.58 9.11 -8.36
N PHE A 197 -8.06 9.73 -7.29
CA PHE A 197 -8.92 10.30 -6.25
C PHE A 197 -9.83 11.42 -6.77
N ILE A 198 -9.32 12.29 -7.66
CA ILE A 198 -10.13 13.35 -8.27
C ILE A 198 -11.23 12.75 -9.16
N ASP A 199 -10.92 11.70 -9.92
CA ASP A 199 -11.88 11.00 -10.78
C ASP A 199 -13.01 10.36 -9.93
N MET A 200 -12.68 9.84 -8.73
CA MET A 200 -13.68 9.34 -7.78
C MET A 200 -14.66 10.41 -7.29
N LEU A 201 -14.31 11.70 -7.35
CA LEU A 201 -15.22 12.79 -6.96
C LEU A 201 -16.40 12.97 -7.94
N GLU A 202 -16.35 12.32 -9.12
CA GLU A 202 -17.48 12.25 -10.04
C GLU A 202 -18.55 11.25 -9.57
N MET A 203 -18.22 10.36 -8.64
CA MET A 203 -19.12 9.37 -8.08
C MET A 203 -19.98 9.98 -6.96
N SER A 204 -21.18 9.41 -6.77
CA SER A 204 -22.06 9.77 -5.65
C SER A 204 -21.87 8.82 -4.48
N VAL A 205 -21.57 9.36 -3.29
CA VAL A 205 -21.56 8.59 -2.05
C VAL A 205 -23.00 8.34 -1.60
N VAL A 206 -23.36 7.07 -1.41
CA VAL A 206 -24.68 6.64 -0.96
C VAL A 206 -24.57 5.91 0.37
N GLU A 207 -25.52 6.15 1.26
CA GLU A 207 -25.60 5.44 2.54
C GLU A 207 -26.33 4.10 2.35
N GLU A 208 -25.71 3.00 2.76
CA GLU A 208 -26.31 1.66 2.73
C GLU A 208 -26.45 1.12 4.17
N THR A 209 -27.66 0.64 4.51
CA THR A 209 -27.92 -0.02 5.79
C THR A 209 -27.91 -1.54 5.60
N ILE A 210 -26.96 -2.22 6.24
CA ILE A 210 -26.88 -3.69 6.24
C ILE A 210 -27.51 -4.29 7.51
N MET A 211 -28.46 -5.22 7.35
CA MET A 211 -29.07 -5.95 8.46
C MET A 211 -28.33 -7.26 8.72
N VAL A 212 -27.63 -7.37 9.85
CA VAL A 212 -26.86 -8.57 10.20
C VAL A 212 -27.69 -9.50 11.11
N PRO A 213 -27.93 -10.77 10.74
CA PRO A 213 -28.64 -11.71 11.60
C PRO A 213 -27.82 -12.02 12.85
N GLN A 214 -28.39 -11.75 14.03
CA GLN A 214 -27.72 -11.96 15.32
C GLN A 214 -28.47 -13.01 16.16
N LYS A 215 -27.74 -14.02 16.65
CA LYS A 215 -28.27 -14.96 17.66
C LYS A 215 -28.07 -14.37 19.06
N ARG A 216 -29.08 -14.49 19.92
CA ARG A 216 -29.01 -14.13 21.34
C ARG A 216 -29.61 -15.23 22.21
N TYR A 217 -29.10 -15.35 23.43
CA TYR A 217 -29.70 -16.19 24.45
C TYR A 217 -30.78 -15.40 25.18
N VAL A 218 -31.94 -16.02 25.40
CA VAL A 218 -33.06 -15.43 26.16
C VAL A 218 -33.56 -16.44 27.19
N LEU A 219 -33.97 -15.95 28.35
CA LEU A 219 -34.69 -16.74 29.35
C LEU A 219 -36.15 -16.86 28.92
N GLN A 220 -36.68 -18.08 28.96
CA GLN A 220 -38.08 -18.35 28.65
C GLN A 220 -38.70 -19.13 29.82
N ALA A 221 -39.87 -18.69 30.28
CA ALA A 221 -40.60 -19.40 31.31
C ALA A 221 -41.07 -20.75 30.75
N SER A 222 -40.74 -21.84 31.45
CA SER A 222 -41.28 -23.16 31.16
C SER A 222 -42.75 -23.18 31.56
N HIS A 223 -43.65 -22.89 30.62
CA HIS A 223 -45.05 -23.24 30.78
C HIS A 223 -45.17 -24.76 30.69
N ALA A 224 -45.38 -25.41 31.84
CA ALA A 224 -45.81 -26.81 31.88
C ALA A 224 -47.16 -26.92 31.14
N GLN A 225 -47.19 -27.76 30.11
CA GLN A 225 -48.41 -28.22 29.45
C GLN A 225 -49.22 -29.12 30.39
#